data_AF-A0A1Q3BWF9-F1
#
_entry.id   AF-A0A1Q3BWF9-F1
#
_cell.length_a   1.000
_cell.length_b   1.000
_cell.length_c   1.000
_cell.angle_alpha   90.00
_cell.angle_beta   90.00
_cell.angle_gamma   90.00
#
_symmetry.space_group_name_H-M   'P 1'
#
loop_
_entity.id
_entity.type
_entity.pdbx_description
1 polymer ?
#
loop_
_entity_poly.entity_id
_entity_poly.type
_entity_poly.pdbx_seq_one_letter_code
_entity_poly.pdbx_strand_id
1 'polypeptide(L)'
;MKWFLVYDFTLNGSLESKADIFSYGMLLFEIISGKRNCDINDGTNDYFPCLTMVHPRNGGDVLSLLDYRLEGKANKEELTRICRVACWCLQDDENERPSMGHVILILEGVLQVTIPPISRFLERIAGYKEDDHEVSM
;
A
#
# COMPACT_ATOMS: atom_id res chain seq x y z
N MET A 1 -28.00 13.10 -7.66
CA MET A 1 -26.66 12.49 -7.87
C MET A 1 -26.02 13.16 -9.07
N LYS A 2 -25.36 14.30 -8.88
CA LYS A 2 -24.77 15.04 -10.01
C LYS A 2 -23.81 16.13 -9.52
N TRP A 3 -22.60 15.79 -9.11
CA TRP A 3 -21.44 16.70 -9.00
C TRP A 3 -20.18 15.82 -9.10
N PHE A 4 -19.04 16.38 -9.55
CA PHE A 4 -17.79 15.71 -9.96
C PHE A 4 -17.67 15.30 -11.43
N LEU A 5 -18.14 16.16 -12.33
CA LEU A 5 -17.38 16.35 -13.57
C LEU A 5 -16.49 17.58 -13.40
N VAL A 6 -15.19 17.37 -13.50
CA VAL A 6 -14.24 18.27 -14.17
C VAL A 6 -14.19 19.71 -13.61
N TYR A 7 -13.52 19.89 -12.48
CA TYR A 7 -13.03 21.19 -11.97
C TYR A 7 -12.06 20.82 -10.83
N ASP A 8 -10.74 20.79 -10.92
CA ASP A 8 -9.79 21.72 -11.49
C ASP A 8 -8.42 21.02 -11.38
N PHE A 9 -7.83 20.56 -12.50
CA PHE A 9 -6.69 19.65 -12.50
C PHE A 9 -5.32 20.35 -12.38
N THR A 10 -5.23 21.70 -12.31
CA THR A 10 -3.94 22.31 -12.69
C THR A 10 -3.21 23.23 -11.72
N LEU A 11 -3.77 23.80 -10.64
CA LEU A 11 -3.04 24.94 -10.03
C LEU A 11 -2.82 24.98 -8.52
N ASN A 12 -3.53 24.23 -7.67
CA ASN A 12 -3.19 24.24 -6.23
C ASN A 12 -3.66 23.04 -5.39
N GLY A 13 -4.23 22.00 -6.00
CA GLY A 13 -4.69 20.78 -5.32
C GLY A 13 -3.63 19.68 -5.21
N SER A 14 -2.37 19.97 -5.56
CA SER A 14 -1.28 18.99 -5.66
C SER A 14 -0.91 18.38 -4.31
N LEU A 15 -0.93 19.15 -3.21
CA LEU A 15 -0.54 18.63 -1.89
C LEU A 15 -1.65 17.75 -1.27
N GLU A 16 -2.90 18.22 -1.30
CA GLU A 16 -4.06 17.47 -0.78
C GLU A 16 -4.30 16.20 -1.59
N SER A 17 -4.26 16.27 -2.91
CA SER A 17 -4.42 15.08 -3.75
C SER A 17 -3.32 14.03 -3.52
N LYS A 18 -2.09 14.43 -3.19
CA LYS A 18 -0.98 13.51 -2.90
C LYS A 18 -1.05 12.93 -1.50
N ALA A 19 -1.60 13.66 -0.53
CA ALA A 19 -1.95 13.14 0.79
C ALA A 19 -3.13 12.16 0.72
N ASP A 20 -4.12 12.43 -0.13
CA ASP A 20 -5.25 11.53 -0.40
C ASP A 20 -4.77 10.23 -1.05
N ILE A 21 -3.84 10.30 -2.00
CA ILE A 21 -3.22 9.12 -2.62
C ILE A 21 -2.50 8.26 -1.58
N PHE A 22 -1.75 8.88 -0.67
CA PHE A 22 -1.07 8.16 0.41
C PHE A 22 -2.08 7.45 1.32
N SER A 23 -3.12 8.17 1.76
CA SER A 23 -4.19 7.63 2.61
C SER A 23 -4.94 6.50 1.91
N TYR A 24 -5.14 6.62 0.59
CA TYR A 24 -5.71 5.56 -0.23
C TYR A 24 -4.81 4.32 -0.28
N GLY A 25 -3.49 4.50 -0.39
CA GLY A 25 -2.51 3.40 -0.30
C GLY A 25 -2.61 2.64 1.03
N MET A 26 -2.73 3.35 2.15
CA MET A 26 -2.95 2.73 3.46
C MET A 26 -4.29 1.99 3.52
N LEU A 27 -5.36 2.59 2.98
CA LEU A 27 -6.68 1.96 2.92
C LEU A 27 -6.68 0.67 2.10
N LEU A 28 -5.95 0.63 0.98
CA LEU A 28 -5.81 -0.59 0.18
C LEU A 28 -5.19 -1.73 1.01
N PHE A 29 -4.21 -1.44 1.87
CA PHE A 29 -3.64 -2.45 2.77
C PHE A 29 -4.60 -2.90 3.87
N GLU A 30 -5.39 -1.97 4.42
CA GLU A 30 -6.46 -2.31 5.36
C GLU A 30 -7.49 -3.25 4.72
N ILE A 31 -7.85 -3.01 3.46
CA ILE A 31 -8.76 -3.89 2.71
C ILE A 31 -8.13 -5.26 2.43
N ILE A 32 -6.87 -5.30 1.99
CA ILE A 32 -6.18 -6.57 1.68
C ILE A 32 -6.07 -7.45 2.93
N SER A 33 -5.62 -6.86 4.04
CA SER A 33 -5.34 -7.57 5.29
C SER A 33 -6.57 -7.81 6.15
N GLY A 34 -7.64 -7.03 5.95
CA GLY A 34 -8.81 -7.00 6.82
C GLY A 34 -8.54 -6.42 8.21
N LYS A 35 -7.38 -5.79 8.42
CA LYS A 35 -6.93 -5.24 9.70
C LYS A 35 -6.92 -3.72 9.65
N ARG A 36 -7.35 -3.05 10.73
CA ARG A 36 -7.40 -1.59 10.77
C ARG A 36 -6.00 -0.99 10.87
N ASN A 37 -5.77 0.10 10.14
CA ASN A 37 -4.49 0.80 10.16
C ASN A 37 -4.14 1.45 11.52
N CYS A 38 -5.10 1.62 12.45
CA CYS A 38 -4.87 2.21 13.76
C CYS A 38 -4.31 1.24 14.82
N ASP A 39 -4.22 -0.05 14.52
CA ASP A 39 -3.68 -1.06 15.42
C ASP A 39 -2.14 -1.21 15.28
N ILE A 40 -1.45 -0.21 14.72
CA ILE A 40 0.03 -0.12 14.68
C ILE A 40 0.63 -0.25 16.08
N ASN A 41 -0.15 0.08 17.13
CA ASN A 41 0.27 0.06 18.52
C ASN A 41 0.07 -1.30 19.23
N ASP A 42 -0.60 -2.28 18.60
CA ASP A 42 -1.01 -3.53 19.25
C ASP A 42 0.05 -4.65 19.20
N GLY A 43 1.29 -4.32 18.81
CA GLY A 43 2.42 -5.23 18.88
C GLY A 43 2.37 -6.41 17.90
N THR A 44 1.26 -6.64 17.20
CA THR A 44 1.09 -7.72 16.21
C THR A 44 1.45 -7.20 14.81
N ASN A 45 2.62 -7.63 14.34
CA ASN A 45 3.32 -7.16 13.14
C ASN A 45 2.74 -7.72 11.82
N ASP A 46 1.42 -7.83 11.70
CA ASP A 46 0.82 -8.55 10.57
C ASP A 46 0.55 -7.65 9.36
N TYR A 47 0.80 -6.35 9.48
CA TYR A 47 0.41 -5.37 8.47
C TYR A 47 1.45 -5.21 7.34
N PHE A 48 2.73 -5.57 7.60
CA PHE A 48 3.86 -5.16 6.77
C PHE A 48 4.75 -6.24 6.12
N PRO A 49 4.33 -7.51 5.92
CA PRO A 49 5.04 -8.37 4.97
C PRO A 49 4.87 -7.92 3.50
N CYS A 50 4.11 -6.86 3.21
CA CYS A 50 3.74 -6.52 1.84
C CYS A 50 4.93 -6.14 0.95
N LEU A 51 5.94 -5.42 1.47
CA LEU A 51 7.09 -5.07 0.63
C LEU A 51 7.99 -6.27 0.35
N THR A 52 8.16 -7.13 1.35
CA THR A 52 8.92 -8.37 1.20
C THR A 52 8.17 -9.40 0.36
N MET A 53 6.84 -9.31 0.22
CA MET A 53 6.08 -10.23 -0.64
C MET A 53 5.87 -9.72 -2.06
N VAL A 54 5.86 -8.41 -2.28
CA VAL A 54 5.76 -7.81 -3.62
C VAL A 54 7.10 -7.86 -4.35
N HIS A 55 8.21 -7.81 -3.62
CA HIS A 55 9.53 -7.85 -4.22
C HIS A 55 9.95 -9.31 -4.53
N PRO A 56 10.22 -9.66 -5.80
CA PRO A 56 10.52 -11.05 -6.19
C PRO A 56 11.74 -11.63 -5.48
N ARG A 57 12.66 -10.77 -5.02
CA ARG A 57 13.91 -11.15 -4.34
C ARG A 57 13.68 -11.79 -2.97
N ASN A 58 12.53 -11.54 -2.35
CA ASN A 58 12.26 -11.95 -0.97
C ASN A 58 11.44 -13.25 -0.90
N GLY A 59 11.00 -13.79 -2.05
CA GLY A 59 10.34 -15.11 -2.13
C GLY A 59 8.99 -15.22 -1.41
N GLY A 60 8.42 -14.10 -0.98
CA GLY A 60 7.17 -14.07 -0.23
C GLY A 60 5.94 -14.32 -1.12
N ASP A 61 4.93 -14.97 -0.57
CA ASP A 61 3.65 -15.20 -1.25
C ASP A 61 2.63 -14.12 -0.86
N VAL A 62 2.20 -13.30 -1.83
CA VAL A 62 1.22 -12.22 -1.62
C VAL A 62 -0.09 -12.70 -1.00
N LEU A 63 -0.46 -13.98 -1.20
CA LEU A 63 -1.67 -14.56 -0.61
C LEU A 63 -1.63 -14.60 0.92
N SER A 64 -0.45 -14.61 1.53
CA SER A 64 -0.33 -14.57 2.99
C SER A 64 -0.65 -13.21 3.61
N LEU A 65 -0.78 -12.16 2.79
CA LEU A 65 -1.29 -10.85 3.20
C LEU A 65 -2.81 -10.78 3.24
N LEU A 66 -3.47 -11.73 2.59
CA LEU A 66 -4.92 -11.69 2.40
C LEU A 66 -5.63 -11.93 3.74
N ASP A 67 -6.70 -11.17 3.98
CA ASP A 67 -7.60 -11.39 5.11
C ASP A 67 -7.96 -12.89 5.20
N TYR A 68 -7.69 -13.48 6.36
CA TYR A 68 -7.95 -14.89 6.64
C TYR A 68 -9.42 -15.26 6.38
N ARG A 69 -10.34 -14.30 6.51
CA ARG A 69 -11.79 -14.46 6.25
C ARG A 69 -12.11 -14.68 4.78
N LEU A 70 -11.20 -14.31 3.88
CA LEU A 70 -11.31 -14.57 2.44
C LEU A 70 -10.89 -16.00 2.08
N GLU A 71 -10.33 -16.79 3.03
CA GLU A 71 -9.99 -18.21 2.84
C GLU A 71 -9.12 -18.48 1.60
N GLY A 72 -8.24 -17.53 1.24
CA GLY A 72 -7.40 -17.63 0.05
C GLY A 72 -8.16 -17.46 -1.29
N LYS A 73 -9.43 -17.06 -1.27
CA LYS A 73 -10.26 -16.83 -2.46
C LYS A 73 -9.97 -15.45 -3.07
N ALA A 74 -8.77 -15.27 -3.60
CA ALA A 74 -8.39 -14.09 -4.35
C ALA A 74 -7.57 -14.47 -5.58
N ASN A 75 -7.71 -13.70 -6.66
CA ASN A 75 -6.82 -13.83 -7.80
C ASN A 75 -5.44 -13.28 -7.41
N LYS A 76 -4.42 -14.13 -7.45
CA LYS A 76 -3.04 -13.78 -7.10
C LYS A 76 -2.48 -12.64 -7.95
N GLU A 77 -2.87 -12.54 -9.21
CA GLU A 77 -2.42 -11.49 -10.14
C GLU A 77 -3.02 -10.13 -9.77
N GLU A 78 -4.33 -10.10 -9.47
CA GLU A 78 -5.01 -8.91 -9.00
C GLU A 78 -4.47 -8.46 -7.64
N LEU A 79 -4.28 -9.40 -6.72
CA LEU A 79 -3.70 -9.14 -5.41
C LEU A 79 -2.29 -8.54 -5.54
N THR A 80 -1.43 -9.14 -6.37
CA THR A 80 -0.09 -8.61 -6.65
C THR A 80 -0.16 -7.18 -7.19
N ARG A 81 -1.13 -6.89 -8.07
CA ARG A 81 -1.31 -5.58 -8.67
C ARG A 81 -1.75 -4.52 -7.65
N ILE A 82 -2.72 -4.87 -6.80
CA ILE A 82 -3.20 -4.00 -5.72
C ILE A 82 -2.05 -3.71 -4.74
N CYS A 83 -1.28 -4.73 -4.36
CA CYS A 83 -0.14 -4.55 -3.48
C CYS A 83 0.93 -3.62 -4.10
N ARG A 84 1.23 -3.77 -5.40
CA ARG A 84 2.19 -2.90 -6.10
C ARG A 84 1.73 -1.45 -6.14
N VAL A 85 0.47 -1.20 -6.52
CA VAL A 85 -0.03 0.18 -6.60
C VAL A 85 -0.12 0.81 -5.22
N ALA A 86 -0.50 0.05 -4.19
CA ALA A 86 -0.50 0.53 -2.82
C ALA A 86 0.92 0.94 -2.36
N CYS A 87 1.95 0.13 -2.65
CA CYS A 87 3.34 0.50 -2.38
C CYS A 87 3.82 1.74 -3.14
N TRP A 88 3.34 1.97 -4.37
CA TRP A 88 3.60 3.22 -5.12
C TRP A 88 2.90 4.44 -4.50
N CYS A 89 1.70 4.27 -3.95
CA CYS A 89 0.99 5.32 -3.22
C CYS A 89 1.70 5.72 -1.91
N LEU A 90 2.47 4.80 -1.30
CA LEU A 90 3.20 5.01 -0.05
C LEU A 90 4.67 5.46 -0.24
N GLN A 91 5.03 5.95 -1.44
CA GLN A 91 6.36 6.51 -1.67
C GLN A 91 6.58 7.78 -0.85
N ASP A 92 7.80 7.95 -0.34
CA ASP A 92 8.18 9.11 0.47
C ASP A 92 8.12 10.39 -0.35
N ASP A 93 8.60 10.33 -1.60
CA ASP A 93 8.49 11.43 -2.55
C ASP A 93 7.07 11.49 -3.14
N GLU A 94 6.38 12.60 -2.91
CA GLU A 94 5.04 12.85 -3.46
C GLU A 94 5.03 12.82 -4.99
N ASN A 95 6.13 13.19 -5.63
CA ASN A 95 6.22 13.22 -7.10
C ASN A 95 6.22 11.80 -7.70
N GLU A 96 6.74 10.82 -6.97
CA GLU A 96 6.76 9.40 -7.37
C GLU A 96 5.38 8.73 -7.18
N ARG A 97 4.49 9.33 -6.37
CA ARG A 97 3.14 8.78 -6.18
C ARG A 97 2.32 8.91 -7.47
N PRO A 98 1.67 7.83 -7.96
CA PRO A 98 0.84 7.89 -9.15
C PRO A 98 -0.37 8.80 -8.94
N SER A 99 -0.89 9.40 -10.01
CA SER A 99 -2.17 10.12 -9.91
C SER A 99 -3.32 9.14 -9.67
N MET A 100 -4.41 9.58 -9.03
CA MET A 100 -5.58 8.72 -8.79
C MET A 100 -6.14 8.07 -10.07
N GLY A 101 -6.07 8.78 -11.21
CA GLY A 101 -6.44 8.20 -12.51
C GLY A 101 -5.55 7.01 -12.89
N HIS A 102 -4.23 7.10 -12.70
CA HIS A 102 -3.32 5.98 -12.93
C HIS A 102 -3.59 4.83 -11.96
N VAL A 103 -3.87 5.12 -10.69
CA VAL A 103 -4.20 4.11 -9.69
C VAL A 103 -5.40 3.27 -10.14
N ILE A 104 -6.48 3.91 -10.61
CA ILE A 104 -7.66 3.22 -11.12
C ILE A 104 -7.34 2.36 -12.34
N LEU A 105 -6.62 2.92 -13.33
CA LEU A 105 -6.23 2.16 -14.54
C LEU A 105 -5.36 0.95 -14.22
N ILE A 106 -4.49 1.06 -13.22
CA ILE A 106 -3.72 -0.07 -12.71
C ILE A 106 -4.67 -1.10 -12.11
N LEU A 107 -5.55 -0.70 -11.18
CA LEU A 107 -6.48 -1.62 -10.53
C LEU A 107 -7.37 -2.38 -11.53
N GLU A 108 -7.89 -1.69 -12.55
CA GLU A 108 -8.67 -2.29 -13.65
C GLU A 108 -7.85 -3.24 -14.55
N GLY A 109 -6.52 -3.23 -14.44
CA GLY A 109 -5.61 -4.06 -15.24
C GLY A 109 -5.35 -3.51 -16.64
N VAL A 110 -5.77 -2.27 -16.91
CA VAL A 110 -5.51 -1.56 -18.17
C VAL A 110 -4.04 -1.12 -18.23
N LEU A 111 -3.49 -0.66 -17.11
CA LEU A 111 -2.10 -0.24 -16.99
C LEU A 111 -1.28 -1.25 -16.18
N GLN A 112 -0.13 -1.65 -16.71
CA GLN A 112 0.80 -2.51 -15.99
C GLN A 112 1.64 -1.68 -15.01
N VAL A 113 1.81 -2.20 -13.79
CA VAL A 113 2.59 -1.54 -12.74
C VAL A 113 3.89 -2.29 -12.49
N THR A 114 4.98 -1.52 -12.47
CA THR A 114 6.32 -2.02 -12.16
C THR A 114 6.45 -2.30 -10.67
N ILE A 115 7.52 -2.99 -10.30
CA ILE A 115 7.86 -3.23 -8.89
C ILE A 115 8.26 -1.88 -8.28
N PRO A 116 7.59 -1.42 -7.22
CA PRO A 116 7.91 -0.14 -6.58
C PRO A 116 9.25 -0.24 -5.83
N PRO A 117 9.99 0.88 -5.72
CA PRO A 117 11.13 0.96 -4.83
C PRO A 117 10.67 0.86 -3.37
N ILE A 118 11.60 0.43 -2.51
CA ILE A 118 11.34 0.32 -1.08
C ILE A 118 11.29 1.74 -0.51
N SER A 119 10.15 2.15 0.08
CA SER A 119 10.05 3.45 0.73
C SER A 119 10.63 3.40 2.14
N ARG A 120 11.33 4.46 2.56
CA ARG A 120 11.91 4.58 3.90
C ARG A 120 10.84 4.63 4.97
N PHE A 121 9.66 5.18 4.67
CA PHE A 121 8.51 5.10 5.55
C PHE A 121 8.19 3.63 5.91
N LEU A 122 8.19 2.75 4.91
CA LEU A 122 7.93 1.32 5.09
C LEU A 122 9.12 0.61 5.76
N GLU A 123 10.37 0.98 5.43
CA GLU A 123 11.55 0.49 6.15
C GLU A 123 11.52 0.88 7.62
N ARG A 124 11.13 2.11 7.96
CA ARG A 124 11.08 2.59 9.34
C ARG A 124 10.01 1.87 10.15
N ILE A 125 8.86 1.59 9.54
CA ILE A 125 7.80 0.82 10.20
C ILE A 125 8.23 -0.65 10.38
N ALA A 126 8.91 -1.24 9.39
CA ALA A 126 9.44 -2.59 9.49
C ALA A 126 10.62 -2.69 10.48
N GLY A 127 11.50 -1.69 10.51
CA GLY A 127 12.72 -1.61 11.30
C GLY A 127 12.51 -1.09 12.73
N TYR A 128 11.35 -0.55 13.08
CA TYR A 128 10.97 -0.18 14.45
C TYR A 128 10.96 -1.37 15.44
N LYS A 129 11.35 -2.58 15.00
CA LYS A 129 11.40 -3.80 15.81
C LYS A 129 12.71 -4.58 15.77
N GLU A 130 13.76 -4.14 15.07
CA GLU A 130 15.09 -4.75 15.30
C GLU A 130 15.73 -4.27 16.62
N ASP A 131 15.38 -3.06 17.09
CA ASP A 131 16.00 -2.47 18.30
C ASP A 131 15.25 -2.73 19.62
N ASP A 132 14.03 -3.29 19.61
CA ASP A 132 13.22 -3.48 20.84
C ASP A 132 13.38 -4.88 21.50
N HIS A 133 14.32 -5.71 21.03
CA HIS A 133 14.59 -7.03 21.61
C HIS A 133 15.83 -7.11 22.52
N GLU A 134 16.41 -5.98 22.95
CA GLU A 134 17.49 -6.00 23.94
C GLU A 134 17.29 -5.02 25.11
N VAL A 135 16.15 -5.04 25.80
CA VAL A 135 16.12 -4.76 27.25
C VAL A 135 14.99 -5.55 27.92
N SER A 136 15.32 -6.73 28.44
CA SER A 136 14.77 -7.33 29.67
C SER A 136 15.50 -8.66 29.94
N MET A 137 16.69 -8.55 30.53
CA MET A 137 17.26 -9.57 31.43
C MET A 137 16.86 -9.21 32.86
#